data_AF-A0A8T1NN42-F1
#
_entry.id   AF-A0A8T1NN42-F1
#
_cell.length_a   1.000
_cell.length_b   1.000
_cell.length_c   1.000
_cell.angle_alpha   90.00
_cell.angle_beta   90.00
_cell.angle_gamma   90.00
#
_symmetry.space_group_name_H-M   'P 1'
#
loop_
_entity.id
_entity.type
_entity.pdbx_description
1 polymer ?
#
loop_
_entity_poly.entity_id
_entity_poly.type
_entity_poly.pdbx_seq_one_letter_code
_entity_poly.pdbx_strand_id
1 'polypeptide(L)'
;MFKMEGNNGFFSFEALVLFSFVGTDEATTCVGLVIRNRKNGITSVAHMDSPDIVDIGLSQMLLLVVDHNLDAELEVHLVGGFEDVSPNFLKSCTRSESDAKLEGYSYPLCAKIFETLCTRQEKFHIQTAFILGHNTRRDSEGNAFPIFNGLAVETSTGSVIPACFDGARCPDEIVRRIRVTASYEDSSWNGKLMDTYDTRTDQFRIASCCWTSQQRRFALTLRHLTDSEILLTCSTSPSAEGPDFVDNLRRQWEYLIKYPDWIETFPLKQPRVFERTSDGEWKRC
;
A
#
# COMPACT_ATOMS: atom_id res chain seq x y z
N MET A 1 -9.83 -23.94 -11.37
CA MET A 1 -9.33 -22.72 -12.04
C MET A 1 -10.10 -21.54 -11.45
N PHE A 2 -9.73 -21.14 -10.22
CA PHE A 2 -10.32 -19.97 -9.58
C PHE A 2 -9.50 -18.77 -10.02
N LYS A 3 -9.90 -18.15 -11.13
CA LYS A 3 -9.51 -16.78 -11.42
C LYS A 3 -10.25 -15.93 -10.39
N MET A 4 -9.52 -15.23 -9.54
CA MET A 4 -10.10 -14.20 -8.67
C MET A 4 -10.61 -13.09 -9.62
N GLU A 5 -11.78 -13.30 -10.21
CA GLU A 5 -12.55 -12.25 -10.88
C GLU A 5 -13.14 -11.38 -9.79
N GLY A 6 -12.31 -10.47 -9.31
CA GLY A 6 -12.63 -9.42 -8.39
C GLY A 6 -11.55 -8.38 -8.55
N ASN A 7 -11.86 -7.31 -9.27
CA ASN A 7 -11.21 -6.02 -9.05
C ASN A 7 -11.07 -5.84 -7.55
N ASN A 8 -9.83 -5.68 -7.09
CA ASN A 8 -9.38 -4.84 -5.98
C ASN A 8 -7.99 -5.36 -5.58
N GLY A 9 -6.95 -4.75 -6.14
CA GLY A 9 -5.64 -4.75 -5.50
C GLY A 9 -5.77 -4.08 -4.14
N PHE A 10 -5.08 -4.63 -3.15
CA PHE A 10 -5.10 -4.16 -1.75
C PHE A 10 -3.67 -4.07 -1.17
N PHE A 11 -3.20 -2.89 -0.67
CA PHE A 11 -2.52 -2.49 0.62
C PHE A 11 -2.11 -0.99 0.68
N SER A 12 -2.24 -0.40 1.89
CA SER A 12 -1.58 0.85 2.29
C SER A 12 -0.81 0.82 3.62
N PHE A 13 0.45 1.28 3.53
CA PHE A 13 1.36 1.96 4.48
C PHE A 13 2.01 1.23 5.66
N GLU A 14 3.33 1.12 5.57
CA GLU A 14 4.28 1.00 6.68
C GLU A 14 4.72 2.40 7.10
N ALA A 15 4.77 2.67 8.40
CA ALA A 15 5.41 3.81 9.02
C ALA A 15 6.39 3.26 10.05
N LEU A 16 7.68 3.19 9.71
CA LEU A 16 8.70 3.12 10.74
C LEU A 16 8.66 4.45 11.51
N VAL A 17 8.59 4.43 12.84
CA VAL A 17 8.76 5.63 13.67
C VAL A 17 10.03 5.47 14.49
N LEU A 18 11.17 5.47 13.81
CA LEU A 18 12.40 6.02 14.36
C LEU A 18 12.25 7.53 14.15
N PHE A 19 12.23 8.33 15.22
CA PHE A 19 11.75 9.72 15.32
C PHE A 19 12.33 10.80 14.36
N SER A 20 12.91 10.39 13.23
CA SER A 20 13.28 11.25 12.12
C SER A 20 12.63 10.84 10.80
N PHE A 21 12.16 9.58 10.62
CA PHE A 21 11.68 9.10 9.32
C PHE A 21 10.32 8.43 9.38
N VAL A 22 9.56 8.51 8.29
CA VAL A 22 8.33 7.75 8.02
C VAL A 22 8.33 7.33 6.54
N GLY A 23 7.95 6.09 6.22
CA GLY A 23 8.10 5.61 4.86
C GLY A 23 7.59 4.21 4.62
N THR A 24 7.35 3.89 3.35
CA THR A 24 6.86 2.60 2.87
C THR A 24 7.82 2.00 1.86
N ASP A 25 7.81 0.68 1.74
CA ASP A 25 8.52 -0.06 0.69
C ASP A 25 7.60 -1.12 0.05
N GLU A 26 8.18 -2.03 -0.73
CA GLU A 26 7.50 -3.11 -1.49
C GLU A 26 6.57 -2.59 -2.59
N ALA A 27 6.75 -1.34 -3.02
CA ALA A 27 5.97 -0.75 -4.10
C ALA A 27 6.42 -1.31 -5.45
N THR A 28 5.67 -2.25 -6.02
CA THR A 28 5.85 -2.72 -7.40
C THR A 28 4.97 -1.89 -8.34
N THR A 29 3.73 -2.30 -8.56
CA THR A 29 2.75 -1.54 -9.37
C THR A 29 2.06 -0.43 -8.60
N CYS A 30 2.13 -0.48 -7.27
CA CYS A 30 1.62 0.50 -6.33
C CYS A 30 2.55 1.72 -6.19
N VAL A 31 2.06 2.79 -5.58
CA VAL A 31 2.71 4.09 -5.46
C VAL A 31 2.71 4.56 -4.01
N GLY A 32 3.88 4.85 -3.47
CA GLY A 32 4.03 5.62 -2.24
C GLY A 32 3.75 7.10 -2.50
N LEU A 33 2.77 7.67 -1.78
CA LEU A 33 2.35 9.06 -1.84
C LEU A 33 2.64 9.76 -0.51
N VAL A 34 3.43 10.84 -0.55
CA VAL A 34 3.71 11.72 0.59
C VAL A 34 2.97 13.03 0.35
N ILE A 35 2.27 13.53 1.38
CA ILE A 35 1.73 14.88 1.41
C ILE A 35 2.20 15.56 2.69
N ARG A 36 2.90 16.68 2.52
CA ARG A 36 3.50 17.41 3.64
C ARG A 36 3.07 18.87 3.63
N ASN A 37 2.59 19.35 4.77
CA ASN A 37 2.26 20.77 4.94
C ASN A 37 3.54 21.57 5.23
N ARG A 38 3.87 22.48 4.30
CA ARG A 38 5.09 23.31 4.39
C ARG A 38 5.18 24.14 5.65
N LYS A 39 4.04 24.61 6.15
CA LYS A 39 3.97 25.58 7.26
C LYS A 39 4.17 24.92 8.62
N ASN A 40 3.48 23.81 8.87
CA ASN A 40 3.43 23.21 10.21
C ASN A 40 4.25 21.92 10.33
N GLY A 41 4.76 21.37 9.23
CA GLY A 41 5.59 20.18 9.28
C GLY A 41 4.86 18.85 9.22
N ILE A 42 3.52 18.86 9.25
CA ILE A 42 2.75 17.62 9.31
C ILE A 42 2.88 16.89 7.98
N THR A 43 3.30 15.62 8.07
CA THR A 43 3.52 14.73 6.94
C THR A 43 2.55 13.56 7.06
N SER A 44 1.73 13.36 6.04
CA SER A 44 0.98 12.13 5.83
C SER A 44 1.65 11.35 4.72
N VAL A 45 1.72 10.04 4.89
CA VAL A 45 2.24 9.16 3.86
C VAL A 45 1.31 7.97 3.69
N ALA A 46 1.04 7.61 2.44
CA ALA A 46 0.19 6.51 2.04
C ALA A 46 0.90 5.66 1.00
N HIS A 47 0.48 4.41 0.88
CA HIS A 47 0.90 3.50 -0.17
C HIS A 47 -0.41 3.14 -0.88
N MET A 48 -0.56 3.57 -2.11
CA MET A 48 -1.78 3.41 -2.89
C MET A 48 -1.54 2.37 -3.96
N ASP A 49 -2.54 1.57 -4.26
CA ASP A 49 -2.38 0.36 -5.05
C ASP A 49 -3.58 0.09 -5.98
N SER A 50 -4.67 0.83 -5.78
CA SER A 50 -5.84 0.82 -6.64
C SER A 50 -6.35 2.24 -6.91
N PRO A 51 -6.77 2.56 -8.15
CA PRO A 51 -7.51 3.79 -8.44
C PRO A 51 -8.74 3.99 -7.55
N ASP A 52 -9.40 2.90 -7.14
CA ASP A 52 -10.69 2.94 -6.43
C ASP A 52 -10.57 3.53 -5.01
N ILE A 53 -9.37 3.54 -4.42
CA ILE A 53 -9.13 4.10 -3.09
C ILE A 53 -8.64 5.54 -3.11
N VAL A 54 -8.27 6.09 -4.28
CA VAL A 54 -7.55 7.37 -4.37
C VAL A 54 -8.38 8.54 -3.86
N ASP A 55 -9.65 8.64 -4.25
CA ASP A 55 -10.47 9.82 -3.92
C ASP A 55 -10.72 9.97 -2.41
N ILE A 56 -11.11 8.87 -1.76
CA ILE A 56 -11.35 8.83 -0.31
C ILE A 56 -10.00 8.83 0.43
N GLY A 57 -9.02 8.08 -0.05
CA GLY A 57 -7.69 8.01 0.55
C GLY A 57 -6.98 9.35 0.60
N LEU A 58 -7.00 10.11 -0.50
CA LEU A 58 -6.46 11.47 -0.51
C LEU A 58 -7.20 12.38 0.49
N SER A 59 -8.53 12.25 0.56
CA SER A 59 -9.33 13.00 1.54
C SER A 59 -8.94 12.64 2.99
N GLN A 60 -8.68 11.37 3.29
CA GLN A 60 -8.18 10.92 4.61
C GLN A 60 -6.81 11.53 4.93
N MET A 61 -5.87 11.50 3.99
CA MET A 61 -4.54 12.11 4.17
C MET A 61 -4.65 13.62 4.46
N LEU A 62 -5.50 14.33 3.71
CA LEU A 62 -5.66 15.77 3.84
C LEU A 62 -6.31 16.17 5.17
N LEU A 63 -7.26 15.38 5.69
CA LEU A 63 -7.86 15.63 7.01
C LEU A 63 -6.84 15.72 8.15
N LEU A 64 -5.69 15.05 8.00
CA LEU A 64 -4.62 15.05 9.00
C LEU A 64 -3.60 16.19 8.78
N VAL A 65 -3.46 16.67 7.54
CA VAL A 65 -2.37 17.56 7.10
C VAL A 65 -2.83 19.00 6.90
N VAL A 66 -4.07 19.19 6.47
CA VAL A 66 -4.70 20.49 6.23
C VAL A 66 -5.39 20.92 7.52
N ASP A 67 -4.83 21.92 8.19
CA ASP A 67 -5.53 22.62 9.28
C ASP A 67 -6.76 23.36 8.72
N HIS A 68 -7.59 24.01 9.54
CA HIS A 68 -8.74 24.82 9.11
C HIS A 68 -8.39 26.00 8.15
N ASN A 69 -7.15 26.09 7.67
CA ASN A 69 -6.63 27.10 6.78
C ASN A 69 -6.49 26.55 5.34
N LEU A 70 -7.43 26.96 4.48
CA LEU A 70 -7.48 26.59 3.06
C LEU A 70 -6.30 27.13 2.22
N ASP A 71 -5.47 28.03 2.76
CA ASP A 71 -4.27 28.55 2.09
C ASP A 71 -3.01 27.70 2.33
N ALA A 72 -3.13 26.52 2.95
CA ALA A 72 -2.00 25.63 3.14
C ALA A 72 -1.38 25.21 1.79
N GLU A 73 -0.05 25.39 1.67
CA GLU A 73 0.74 24.86 0.57
C GLU A 73 1.26 23.46 0.93
N LEU A 74 0.96 22.49 0.06
CA LEU A 74 1.22 21.08 0.30
C LEU A 74 2.30 20.58 -0.66
N GLU A 75 3.38 20.03 -0.13
CA GLU A 75 4.38 19.31 -0.90
C GLU A 75 3.91 17.90 -1.17
N VAL A 76 4.10 17.44 -2.41
CA VAL A 76 3.72 16.09 -2.82
C VAL A 76 4.92 15.35 -3.39
N HIS A 77 5.12 14.13 -2.93
CA HIS A 77 6.12 13.21 -3.47
C HIS A 77 5.46 11.88 -3.83
N LEU A 78 5.74 11.39 -5.03
CA LEU A 78 5.27 10.10 -5.54
C LEU A 78 6.48 9.26 -5.95
N VAL A 79 6.57 8.04 -5.42
CA VAL A 79 7.59 7.04 -5.79
C VAL A 79 6.93 5.67 -5.88
N GLY A 80 7.22 4.90 -6.92
CA GLY A 80 6.63 3.59 -7.13
C GLY A 80 5.96 3.48 -8.49
N GLY A 81 5.33 2.35 -8.79
CA GLY A 81 4.83 2.04 -10.11
C GLY A 81 5.96 1.92 -11.13
N PHE A 82 5.70 1.22 -12.22
CA PHE A 82 6.61 1.14 -13.36
C PHE A 82 5.79 0.89 -14.63
N GLU A 83 6.43 0.82 -15.80
CA GLU A 83 5.75 0.42 -17.03
C GLU A 83 5.50 -1.10 -17.03
N ASP A 84 4.48 -1.53 -16.30
CA ASP A 84 4.17 -2.95 -16.03
C ASP A 84 3.48 -3.69 -17.19
N VAL A 85 3.16 -2.98 -18.27
CA VAL A 85 2.69 -3.58 -19.52
C VAL A 85 3.86 -3.85 -20.46
N SER A 86 3.97 -5.07 -20.95
CA SER A 86 4.97 -5.41 -21.96
C SER A 86 4.69 -4.69 -23.29
N PRO A 87 5.69 -4.02 -23.91
CA PRO A 87 5.56 -3.41 -25.23
C PRO A 87 5.16 -4.41 -26.32
N ASN A 88 5.46 -5.70 -26.13
CA ASN A 88 5.11 -6.77 -27.07
C ASN A 88 3.64 -7.20 -26.95
N PHE A 89 3.04 -7.07 -25.75
CA PHE A 89 1.62 -7.32 -25.52
C PHE A 89 0.77 -6.30 -26.28
N LEU A 90 1.17 -5.02 -26.26
CA LEU A 90 0.50 -3.93 -26.98
C LEU A 90 0.47 -4.12 -28.51
N LYS A 91 1.44 -4.84 -29.08
CA LYS A 91 1.51 -5.13 -30.53
C LYS A 91 0.65 -6.32 -30.95
N SER A 92 0.26 -7.19 -30.01
CA SER A 92 -0.44 -8.45 -30.28
C SER A 92 -1.95 -8.38 -30.02
N CYS A 93 -2.46 -7.32 -29.39
CA CYS A 93 -3.86 -7.27 -28.97
C CYS A 93 -4.81 -6.79 -30.08
N THR A 94 -5.60 -7.71 -30.63
CA THR A 94 -6.83 -7.40 -31.38
C THR A 94 -7.97 -7.08 -30.39
N ARG A 95 -8.26 -5.78 -30.17
CA ARG A 95 -9.51 -5.10 -29.69
C ARG A 95 -10.56 -5.78 -28.77
N SER A 96 -10.36 -6.96 -28.19
CA SER A 96 -11.39 -7.67 -27.41
C SER A 96 -10.95 -8.18 -26.03
N GLU A 97 -9.79 -7.75 -25.51
CA GLU A 97 -9.43 -7.98 -24.10
C GLU A 97 -9.83 -6.78 -23.25
N SER A 98 -10.29 -7.02 -22.01
CA SER A 98 -10.75 -6.00 -21.06
C SER A 98 -9.75 -4.86 -20.91
N ASP A 99 -10.22 -3.61 -20.99
CA ASP A 99 -9.40 -2.38 -20.97
C ASP A 99 -8.35 -2.34 -19.84
N ALA A 100 -8.66 -2.88 -18.65
CA ALA A 100 -7.73 -2.94 -17.51
C ALA A 100 -6.44 -3.76 -17.78
N LYS A 101 -6.49 -4.77 -18.65
CA LYS A 101 -5.32 -5.61 -18.96
C LYS A 101 -4.40 -4.98 -20.01
N LEU A 102 -4.90 -3.98 -20.75
CA LEU A 102 -4.15 -3.24 -21.75
C LEU A 102 -3.37 -2.07 -21.13
N GLU A 103 -3.90 -1.48 -20.06
CA GLU A 103 -3.31 -0.31 -19.39
C GLU A 103 -2.36 -0.67 -18.24
N GLY A 104 -2.38 -1.92 -17.76
CA GLY A 104 -1.62 -2.37 -16.60
C GLY A 104 -2.21 -1.83 -15.29
N TYR A 105 -1.47 -1.99 -14.21
CA TYR A 105 -1.89 -1.57 -12.88
C TYR A 105 -1.31 -0.20 -12.49
N SER A 106 -0.06 0.10 -12.87
CA SER A 106 0.61 1.32 -12.41
C SER A 106 0.07 2.58 -13.06
N TYR A 107 -0.20 2.55 -14.38
CA TYR A 107 -0.64 3.72 -15.13
C TYR A 107 -2.03 4.22 -14.68
N PRO A 108 -3.08 3.37 -14.58
CA PRO A 108 -4.39 3.81 -14.10
C PRO A 108 -4.33 4.41 -12.70
N LEU A 109 -3.53 3.82 -11.80
CA LEU A 109 -3.32 4.34 -10.45
C LEU A 109 -2.68 5.74 -10.48
N CYS A 110 -1.57 5.90 -11.21
CA CYS A 110 -0.89 7.19 -11.33
C CYS A 110 -1.81 8.25 -11.94
N ALA A 111 -2.50 7.91 -13.04
CA ALA A 111 -3.44 8.81 -13.70
C ALA A 111 -4.54 9.27 -12.74
N LYS A 112 -5.11 8.34 -11.96
CA LYS A 112 -6.14 8.66 -10.96
C LYS A 112 -5.61 9.58 -9.86
N ILE A 113 -4.40 9.34 -9.34
CA ILE A 113 -3.78 10.23 -8.34
C ILE A 113 -3.66 11.67 -8.88
N PHE A 114 -3.14 11.86 -10.09
CA PHE A 114 -3.02 13.20 -10.68
C PHE A 114 -4.38 13.84 -11.01
N GLU A 115 -5.36 13.06 -11.48
CA GLU A 115 -6.72 13.54 -11.70
C GLU A 115 -7.32 14.07 -10.38
N THR A 116 -7.22 13.30 -9.30
CA THR A 116 -7.75 13.70 -8.00
C THR A 116 -7.00 14.92 -7.46
N LEU A 117 -5.66 14.98 -7.56
CA LEU A 117 -4.90 16.17 -7.16
C LEU A 117 -5.29 17.44 -7.94
N CYS A 118 -5.54 17.32 -9.24
CA CYS A 118 -5.94 18.45 -10.10
C CYS A 118 -7.37 18.95 -9.85
N THR A 119 -8.26 18.11 -9.32
CA THR A 119 -9.67 18.45 -9.07
C THR A 119 -9.94 18.96 -7.65
N ARG A 120 -8.95 18.87 -6.78
CA ARG A 120 -8.97 19.37 -5.40
C ARG A 120 -8.75 20.89 -5.34
N GLN A 121 -9.17 21.51 -4.25
CA GLN A 121 -9.07 22.97 -4.07
C GLN A 121 -7.74 23.39 -3.42
N GLU A 122 -7.10 22.46 -2.72
CA GLU A 122 -5.83 22.62 -2.05
C GLU A 122 -4.69 22.89 -3.04
N LYS A 123 -3.66 23.61 -2.58
CA LYS A 123 -2.50 23.98 -3.40
C LYS A 123 -1.39 22.95 -3.29
N PHE A 124 -1.30 22.06 -4.27
CA PHE A 124 -0.28 21.03 -4.35
C PHE A 124 0.95 21.46 -5.14
N HIS A 125 2.13 21.23 -4.56
CA HIS A 125 3.43 21.48 -5.15
C HIS A 125 4.15 20.14 -5.34
N ILE A 126 4.07 19.55 -6.54
CA ILE A 126 4.77 18.31 -6.86
C ILE A 126 6.27 18.54 -6.76
N GLN A 127 6.90 17.98 -5.73
CA GLN A 127 8.35 18.06 -5.50
C GLN A 127 9.08 16.86 -6.10
N THR A 128 8.44 15.70 -6.10
CA THR A 128 9.02 14.46 -6.63
C THR A 128 7.93 13.64 -7.31
N ALA A 129 8.16 13.24 -8.56
CA ALA A 129 7.33 12.28 -9.28
C ALA A 129 8.24 11.26 -9.96
N PHE A 130 8.65 10.24 -9.19
CA PHE A 130 9.51 9.17 -9.67
C PHE A 130 8.68 7.90 -9.84
N ILE A 131 7.87 7.91 -10.89
CA ILE A 131 6.84 6.91 -11.18
C ILE A 131 6.90 6.47 -12.64
N LEU A 132 6.27 5.34 -12.97
CA LEU A 132 6.13 4.83 -14.35
C LEU A 132 7.49 4.80 -15.07
N GLY A 133 7.61 5.40 -16.26
CA GLY A 133 8.85 5.43 -17.04
C GLY A 133 10.05 6.01 -16.28
N HIS A 134 9.84 6.95 -15.36
CA HIS A 134 10.93 7.47 -14.51
C HIS A 134 11.42 6.44 -13.49
N ASN A 135 10.55 5.54 -13.03
CA ASN A 135 10.88 4.45 -12.12
C ASN A 135 11.05 3.10 -12.84
N THR A 136 11.18 3.08 -14.16
CA THR A 136 11.30 1.83 -14.93
C THR A 136 12.75 1.57 -15.32
N ARG A 137 13.26 0.40 -14.95
CA ARG A 137 14.44 -0.22 -15.57
C ARG A 137 14.03 -1.43 -16.39
N ARG A 138 14.80 -1.75 -17.43
CA ARG A 138 14.58 -2.94 -18.24
C ARG A 138 15.82 -3.82 -18.24
N ASP A 139 15.64 -5.14 -18.18
CA ASP A 139 16.73 -6.09 -18.35
C ASP A 139 17.10 -6.28 -19.83
N SER A 140 18.06 -7.17 -20.10
CA SER A 140 18.50 -7.49 -21.47
C SER A 140 17.42 -8.13 -22.34
N GLU A 141 16.38 -8.73 -21.74
CA GLU A 141 15.25 -9.35 -22.42
C GLU A 141 14.09 -8.36 -22.63
N GLY A 142 14.21 -7.15 -22.08
CA GLY A 142 13.23 -6.09 -22.17
C GLY A 142 12.14 -6.14 -21.09
N ASN A 143 12.25 -7.05 -20.11
CA ASN A 143 11.34 -7.13 -18.98
C ASN A 143 11.48 -5.88 -18.11
N ALA A 144 10.37 -5.29 -17.71
CA ALA A 144 10.33 -4.06 -16.93
C ALA A 144 10.32 -4.36 -15.43
N PHE A 145 11.04 -3.54 -14.66
CA PHE A 145 11.10 -3.59 -13.22
C PHE A 145 11.11 -2.17 -12.64
N PRO A 146 10.62 -2.00 -11.40
CA PRO A 146 10.82 -0.76 -10.67
C PRO A 146 12.33 -0.53 -10.37
N ILE A 147 12.74 0.73 -10.36
CA ILE A 147 14.07 1.17 -9.90
C ILE A 147 14.07 1.28 -8.38
N PHE A 148 13.07 1.96 -7.82
CA PHE A 148 12.85 2.08 -6.38
C PHE A 148 11.49 1.49 -6.00
N ASN A 149 11.50 0.68 -4.94
CA ASN A 149 10.32 0.06 -4.36
C ASN A 149 9.83 0.77 -3.09
N GLY A 150 10.61 1.72 -2.57
CA GLY A 150 10.30 2.35 -1.31
C GLY A 150 10.88 3.74 -1.16
N LEU A 151 10.28 4.49 -0.24
CA LEU A 151 10.65 5.84 0.11
C LEU A 151 10.55 6.02 1.61
N ALA A 152 11.46 6.83 2.17
CA ALA A 152 11.35 7.39 3.51
C ALA A 152 11.39 8.91 3.45
N VAL A 153 10.63 9.54 4.33
CA VAL A 153 10.55 10.99 4.48
C VAL A 153 11.12 11.36 5.82
N GLU A 154 12.11 12.24 5.84
CA GLU A 154 12.57 12.85 7.07
C GLU A 154 11.51 13.86 7.56
N THR A 155 10.87 13.63 8.71
CA THR A 155 9.73 14.45 9.16
C THR A 155 10.13 15.90 9.49
N SER A 156 11.33 16.09 10.01
CA SER A 156 11.90 17.39 10.37
C SER A 156 12.15 18.29 9.15
N THR A 157 12.66 17.72 8.05
CA THR A 157 13.09 18.49 6.86
C THR A 157 12.16 18.35 5.67
N GLY A 158 11.36 17.28 5.60
CA GLY A 158 10.60 16.89 4.41
C GLY A 158 11.43 16.19 3.33
N SER A 159 12.71 15.90 3.57
CA SER A 159 13.58 15.24 2.59
C SER A 159 13.12 13.81 2.31
N VAL A 160 13.00 13.45 1.03
CA VAL A 160 12.62 12.10 0.60
C VAL A 160 13.83 11.35 0.08
N ILE A 161 14.02 10.13 0.57
CA ILE A 161 15.11 9.23 0.17
C ILE A 161 14.54 7.86 -0.23
N PRO A 162 15.16 7.16 -1.18
CA PRO A 162 14.85 5.75 -1.41
C PRO A 162 15.09 4.94 -0.12
N ALA A 163 14.21 3.99 0.18
CA ALA A 163 14.29 3.22 1.41
C ALA A 163 13.87 1.77 1.22
N CYS A 164 14.47 0.89 2.04
CA CYS A 164 14.05 -0.49 2.27
C CYS A 164 14.01 -0.75 3.78
N PHE A 165 12.99 -1.45 4.27
CA PHE A 165 12.73 -1.64 5.70
C PHE A 165 12.90 -3.10 6.14
N ASP A 166 14.16 -3.54 6.21
CA ASP A 166 14.52 -4.86 6.72
C ASP A 166 14.44 -4.89 8.25
N GLY A 167 13.44 -5.59 8.80
CA GLY A 167 13.26 -5.76 10.25
C GLY A 167 12.70 -4.55 11.02
N ALA A 168 12.54 -3.40 10.36
CA ALA A 168 12.06 -2.15 10.93
C ALA A 168 10.64 -1.80 10.43
N ARG A 169 9.69 -2.71 10.65
CA ARG A 169 8.28 -2.56 10.20
C ARG A 169 7.36 -2.28 11.38
N CYS A 170 6.21 -1.64 11.13
CA CYS A 170 5.25 -1.38 12.21
C CYS A 170 4.79 -2.69 12.89
N PRO A 171 4.43 -2.63 14.17
CA PRO A 171 3.98 -3.81 14.91
C PRO A 171 2.79 -4.50 14.24
N ASP A 172 2.62 -5.78 14.56
CA ASP A 172 1.50 -6.63 14.10
C ASP A 172 1.43 -6.77 12.57
N GLU A 173 2.60 -6.79 11.93
CA GLU A 173 2.81 -6.91 10.49
C GLU A 173 1.87 -7.91 9.80
N ILE A 174 1.77 -9.15 10.30
CA ILE A 174 0.86 -10.17 9.72
C ILE A 174 -0.61 -9.77 9.78
N VAL A 175 -1.09 -9.20 10.89
CA VAL A 175 -2.49 -8.77 10.99
C VAL A 175 -2.75 -7.58 10.06
N ARG A 176 -1.80 -6.63 9.96
CA ARG A 176 -1.90 -5.51 9.01
C ARG A 176 -1.95 -6.00 7.57
N ARG A 177 -1.14 -7.01 7.23
CA ARG A 177 -1.19 -7.68 5.92
C ARG A 177 -2.45 -8.52 5.72
N ILE A 178 -3.08 -9.09 6.74
CA ILE A 178 -4.39 -9.74 6.53
C ILE A 178 -5.47 -8.69 6.29
N ARG A 179 -5.40 -7.58 7.03
CA ARG A 179 -6.42 -6.53 6.98
C ARG A 179 -6.69 -6.04 5.57
N VAL A 180 -5.68 -5.82 4.73
CA VAL A 180 -5.97 -5.34 3.37
C VAL A 180 -6.29 -6.49 2.40
N THR A 181 -5.79 -7.71 2.56
CA THR A 181 -6.14 -8.82 1.65
C THR A 181 -7.57 -9.27 1.87
N ALA A 182 -8.11 -9.01 3.07
CA ALA A 182 -9.47 -9.37 3.44
C ALA A 182 -10.45 -8.18 3.53
N SER A 183 -9.99 -6.93 3.39
CA SER A 183 -10.84 -5.75 3.62
C SER A 183 -12.03 -5.65 2.67
N TYR A 184 -11.96 -6.25 1.48
CA TYR A 184 -13.10 -6.31 0.56
C TYR A 184 -14.33 -7.02 1.14
N GLU A 185 -14.15 -7.86 2.16
CA GLU A 185 -15.26 -8.54 2.84
C GLU A 185 -15.89 -7.66 3.95
N ASP A 186 -15.29 -6.52 4.28
CA ASP A 186 -15.74 -5.59 5.30
C ASP A 186 -16.07 -4.23 4.68
N SER A 187 -17.36 -4.01 4.43
CA SER A 187 -17.87 -2.80 3.78
C SER A 187 -17.53 -1.50 4.51
N SER A 188 -17.11 -1.55 5.79
CA SER A 188 -16.65 -0.36 6.51
C SER A 188 -15.33 0.20 5.96
N TRP A 189 -14.58 -0.59 5.20
CA TRP A 189 -13.30 -0.24 4.56
C TRP A 189 -13.41 0.12 3.08
N ASN A 190 -14.60 0.07 2.48
CA ASN A 190 -14.77 0.36 1.05
C ASN A 190 -14.19 1.73 0.66
N GLY A 191 -13.22 1.70 -0.27
CA GLY A 191 -12.55 2.88 -0.81
C GLY A 191 -11.57 3.57 0.16
N LYS A 192 -11.37 3.07 1.39
CA LYS A 192 -10.58 3.74 2.42
C LYS A 192 -9.15 3.22 2.50
N LEU A 193 -8.23 4.12 2.81
CA LEU A 193 -6.92 3.77 3.35
C LEU A 193 -7.08 3.21 4.77
N MET A 194 -6.21 2.28 5.12
CA MET A 194 -6.19 1.66 6.43
C MET A 194 -5.28 2.41 7.38
N ASP A 195 -5.85 3.32 8.17
CA ASP A 195 -5.11 4.08 9.17
C ASP A 195 -4.50 3.15 10.25
N THR A 196 -3.28 3.47 10.68
CA THR A 196 -2.53 2.63 11.63
C THR A 196 -1.86 3.40 12.77
N TYR A 197 -1.61 4.70 12.66
CA TYR A 197 -0.86 5.47 13.66
C TYR A 197 -1.64 6.71 14.12
N ASP A 198 -1.79 6.87 15.44
CA ASP A 198 -2.37 8.04 16.07
C ASP A 198 -1.27 8.97 16.57
N THR A 199 -1.08 10.08 15.86
CA THR A 199 -0.06 11.09 16.16
C THR A 199 -0.30 11.81 17.48
N ARG A 200 -1.54 11.84 18.00
CA ARG A 200 -1.87 12.55 19.24
C ARG A 200 -1.46 11.75 20.46
N THR A 201 -1.55 10.43 20.37
CA THR A 201 -1.26 9.52 21.49
C THR A 201 0.06 8.77 21.34
N ASP A 202 0.80 8.92 20.23
CA ASP A 202 2.00 8.12 19.90
C ASP A 202 1.72 6.61 20.00
N GLN A 203 0.65 6.18 19.32
CA GLN A 203 0.19 4.79 19.35
C GLN A 203 -0.04 4.24 17.95
N PHE A 204 0.35 2.99 17.72
CA PHE A 204 -0.24 2.24 16.62
C PHE A 204 -1.62 1.72 17.04
N ARG A 205 -2.65 2.09 16.28
CA ARG A 205 -4.04 1.68 16.49
C ARG A 205 -4.51 0.93 15.26
N ILE A 206 -4.37 -0.38 15.28
CA ILE A 206 -4.72 -1.26 14.17
C ILE A 206 -6.21 -1.55 14.27
N ALA A 207 -7.01 -0.80 13.51
CA ALA A 207 -8.46 -0.91 13.52
C ALA A 207 -8.94 -2.31 13.08
N SER A 208 -10.10 -2.71 13.59
CA SER A 208 -10.69 -4.02 13.27
C SER A 208 -10.99 -4.16 11.79
N CYS A 209 -10.75 -5.34 11.24
CA CYS A 209 -11.23 -5.75 9.92
C CYS A 209 -11.98 -7.08 10.09
N CYS A 210 -13.13 -7.19 9.45
CA CYS A 210 -13.91 -8.42 9.45
C CYS A 210 -13.51 -9.29 8.24
N TRP A 211 -13.40 -10.59 8.43
CA TRP A 211 -13.27 -11.55 7.34
C TRP A 211 -14.12 -12.79 7.58
N THR A 212 -14.50 -13.45 6.51
CA THR A 212 -15.35 -14.63 6.56
C THR A 212 -14.52 -15.92 6.45
N SER A 213 -15.19 -17.08 6.60
CA SER A 213 -14.57 -18.39 6.37
C SER A 213 -14.02 -18.58 4.95
N GLN A 214 -14.34 -17.68 4.02
CA GLN A 214 -13.79 -17.66 2.67
C GLN A 214 -12.27 -17.44 2.69
N GLN A 215 -11.76 -16.54 3.52
CA GLN A 215 -10.32 -16.31 3.66
C GLN A 215 -9.57 -17.57 4.07
N ARG A 216 -10.12 -18.33 5.04
CA ARG A 216 -9.56 -19.62 5.45
C ARG A 216 -9.55 -20.63 4.30
N ARG A 217 -10.61 -20.67 3.49
CA ARG A 217 -10.70 -21.59 2.34
C ARG A 217 -9.66 -21.23 1.28
N PHE A 218 -9.46 -19.95 1.00
CA PHE A 218 -8.42 -19.47 0.10
C PHE A 218 -7.03 -19.81 0.64
N ALA A 219 -6.74 -19.51 1.91
CA ALA A 219 -5.49 -19.88 2.56
C ALA A 219 -5.18 -21.39 2.46
N LEU A 220 -6.17 -22.26 2.73
CA LEU A 220 -6.01 -23.71 2.59
C LEU A 220 -5.75 -24.17 1.16
N THR A 221 -6.28 -23.46 0.16
CA THR A 221 -6.09 -23.82 -1.24
C THR A 221 -4.72 -23.33 -1.74
N LEU A 222 -4.41 -22.07 -1.50
CA LEU A 222 -3.23 -21.39 -2.04
C LEU A 222 -1.94 -21.87 -1.38
N ARG A 223 -1.95 -22.29 -0.11
CA ARG A 223 -0.74 -22.77 0.58
C ARG A 223 -0.08 -23.99 -0.07
N HIS A 224 -0.81 -24.74 -0.89
CA HIS A 224 -0.30 -25.93 -1.57
C HIS A 224 0.30 -25.65 -2.94
N LEU A 225 0.17 -24.41 -3.43
CA LEU A 225 0.79 -23.99 -4.67
C LEU A 225 2.30 -23.84 -4.51
N THR A 226 3.02 -24.03 -5.62
CA THR A 226 4.44 -23.70 -5.75
C THR A 226 4.64 -22.18 -5.74
N ASP A 227 5.86 -21.73 -5.47
CA ASP A 227 6.15 -20.29 -5.37
C ASP A 227 5.86 -19.55 -6.69
N SER A 228 6.15 -20.16 -7.83
CA SER A 228 5.82 -19.60 -9.15
C SER A 228 4.30 -19.51 -9.38
N GLU A 229 3.53 -20.51 -8.95
CA GLU A 229 2.07 -20.46 -9.04
C GLU A 229 1.49 -19.39 -8.11
N ILE A 230 2.07 -19.20 -6.93
CA ILE A 230 1.68 -18.13 -6.00
C ILE A 230 1.94 -16.77 -6.61
N LEU A 231 3.14 -16.54 -7.15
CA LEU A 231 3.47 -15.28 -7.83
C LEU A 231 2.48 -15.00 -8.96
N LEU A 232 2.26 -15.97 -9.86
CA LEU A 232 1.34 -15.79 -10.99
C LEU A 232 -0.12 -15.58 -10.59
N THR A 233 -0.54 -16.09 -9.43
CA THR A 233 -1.95 -16.02 -8.99
C THR A 233 -2.22 -14.83 -8.09
N CYS A 234 -1.24 -14.40 -7.29
CA CYS A 234 -1.43 -13.47 -6.19
C CYS A 234 -0.69 -12.13 -6.34
N SER A 235 0.19 -11.97 -7.33
CA SER A 235 0.90 -10.72 -7.60
C SER A 235 0.33 -9.99 -8.82
N THR A 236 0.36 -8.66 -8.78
CA THR A 236 0.09 -7.78 -9.93
C THR A 236 1.28 -7.70 -10.90
N SER A 237 2.49 -8.02 -10.43
CA SER A 237 3.73 -8.04 -11.21
C SER A 237 4.63 -9.24 -10.83
N PRO A 238 4.28 -10.47 -11.24
CA PRO A 238 4.92 -11.70 -10.75
C PRO A 238 6.44 -11.77 -10.90
N SER A 239 7.01 -11.11 -11.91
CA SER A 239 8.45 -11.06 -12.15
C SER A 239 9.19 -9.99 -11.35
N ALA A 240 8.47 -9.00 -10.78
CA ALA A 240 9.05 -7.83 -10.14
C ALA A 240 8.92 -7.83 -8.60
N GLU A 241 8.27 -8.84 -8.03
CA GLU A 241 8.12 -8.97 -6.57
C GLU A 241 9.44 -9.19 -5.84
N GLY A 242 9.51 -8.72 -4.59
CA GLY A 242 10.64 -8.97 -3.70
C GLY A 242 10.76 -10.45 -3.29
N PRO A 243 11.95 -10.87 -2.82
CA PRO A 243 12.22 -12.28 -2.48
C PRO A 243 11.30 -12.82 -1.38
N ASP A 244 10.87 -11.97 -0.45
CA ASP A 244 10.05 -12.37 0.70
C ASP A 244 8.53 -12.40 0.39
N PHE A 245 8.10 -12.05 -0.83
CA PHE A 245 6.69 -11.93 -1.18
C PHE A 245 5.91 -13.22 -0.90
N VAL A 246 6.42 -14.36 -1.37
CA VAL A 246 5.76 -15.66 -1.21
C VAL A 246 5.74 -16.10 0.26
N ASP A 247 6.85 -15.93 0.97
CA ASP A 247 6.95 -16.28 2.38
C ASP A 247 5.98 -15.45 3.23
N ASN A 248 5.84 -14.16 2.93
CA ASN A 248 4.87 -13.28 3.58
C ASN A 248 3.42 -13.71 3.32
N LEU A 249 3.07 -14.15 2.12
CA LEU A 249 1.73 -14.71 1.83
C LEU A 249 1.48 -15.99 2.61
N ARG A 250 2.47 -16.90 2.67
CA ARG A 250 2.35 -18.16 3.43
C ARG A 250 2.13 -17.89 4.92
N ARG A 251 2.84 -16.94 5.52
CA ARG A 251 2.66 -16.54 6.93
C ARG A 251 1.26 -15.98 7.19
N GLN A 252 0.70 -15.20 6.27
CA GLN A 252 -0.69 -14.72 6.37
C GLN A 252 -1.70 -15.86 6.31
N TRP A 253 -1.52 -16.82 5.39
CA TRP A 253 -2.40 -17.98 5.27
C TRP A 253 -2.34 -18.89 6.49
N GLU A 254 -1.16 -19.12 7.06
CA GLU A 254 -1.01 -19.87 8.31
C GLU A 254 -1.79 -19.21 9.46
N TYR A 255 -1.72 -17.88 9.56
CA TYR A 255 -2.49 -17.14 10.54
C TYR A 255 -4.00 -17.28 10.31
N LEU A 256 -4.50 -17.09 9.08
CA LEU A 256 -5.92 -17.23 8.73
C LEU A 256 -6.44 -18.67 8.94
N ILE A 257 -5.58 -19.68 8.79
CA ILE A 257 -5.92 -21.07 9.08
C ILE A 257 -6.07 -21.30 10.58
N LYS A 258 -5.18 -20.70 11.38
CA LYS A 258 -5.14 -20.82 12.83
C LYS A 258 -6.24 -20.00 13.53
N TYR A 259 -6.53 -18.80 13.02
CA TYR A 259 -7.49 -17.84 13.55
C TYR A 259 -8.53 -17.47 12.47
N PRO A 260 -9.43 -18.39 12.11
CA PRO A 260 -10.35 -18.18 11.01
C PRO A 260 -11.50 -17.23 11.34
N ASP A 261 -11.83 -17.04 12.62
CA ASP A 261 -12.77 -16.04 13.08
C ASP A 261 -12.03 -14.74 13.44
N TRP A 262 -12.35 -13.65 12.74
CA TRP A 262 -11.74 -12.34 12.97
C TRP A 262 -11.96 -11.82 14.40
N ILE A 263 -13.00 -12.30 15.10
CA ILE A 263 -13.28 -11.95 16.50
C ILE A 263 -12.12 -12.39 17.42
N GLU A 264 -11.42 -13.48 17.10
CA GLU A 264 -10.23 -13.89 17.85
C GLU A 264 -9.08 -12.88 17.69
N THR A 265 -9.00 -12.21 16.53
CA THR A 265 -7.98 -11.21 16.25
C THR A 265 -8.36 -9.83 16.80
N PHE A 266 -9.63 -9.46 16.68
CA PHE A 266 -10.23 -8.20 17.14
C PHE A 266 -11.42 -8.45 18.07
N PRO A 267 -11.17 -8.87 19.33
CA PRO A 267 -12.24 -9.10 20.29
C PRO A 267 -13.10 -7.85 20.49
N LEU A 268 -14.43 -8.04 20.51
CA LEU A 268 -15.39 -6.94 20.66
C LEU A 268 -15.22 -5.82 19.61
N LYS A 269 -14.65 -6.13 18.44
CA LYS A 269 -14.34 -5.16 17.37
C LYS A 269 -13.42 -4.02 17.82
N GLN A 270 -12.64 -4.24 18.87
CA GLN A 270 -11.68 -3.25 19.36
C GLN A 270 -10.40 -3.25 18.51
N PRO A 271 -9.76 -2.08 18.32
CA PRO A 271 -8.47 -2.01 17.66
C PRO A 271 -7.39 -2.72 18.49
N ARG A 272 -6.35 -3.20 17.82
CA ARG A 272 -5.13 -3.67 18.49
C ARG A 272 -4.21 -2.48 18.68
N VAL A 273 -3.96 -2.12 19.92
CA VAL A 273 -3.21 -0.92 20.29
C VAL A 273 -1.79 -1.32 20.69
N PHE A 274 -0.81 -0.56 20.19
CA PHE A 274 0.59 -0.71 20.56
C PHE A 274 1.14 0.63 21.01
N GLU A 275 1.76 0.63 22.18
CA GLU A 275 2.41 1.78 22.78
C GLU A 275 3.92 1.61 22.72
N ARG A 276 4.60 2.75 22.62
CA ARG A 276 6.06 2.77 22.65
C ARG A 276 6.53 2.60 24.09
N THR A 277 7.48 1.69 24.26
CA THR A 277 8.17 1.45 25.51
C THR A 277 9.34 2.44 25.69
N SER A 278 9.88 2.54 26.90
CA SER A 278 11.00 3.43 27.21
C SER A 278 12.28 3.13 26.42
N ASP A 279 12.44 1.88 25.98
CA ASP A 279 13.52 1.37 25.14
C ASP A 279 13.30 1.60 23.63
N GLY A 280 12.15 2.19 23.26
CA GLY A 280 11.81 2.51 21.87
C GLY A 280 11.11 1.38 21.11
N GLU A 281 10.93 0.22 21.74
CA GLU A 281 10.20 -0.93 21.19
C GLU A 281 8.67 -0.74 21.28
N TRP A 282 7.92 -1.48 20.46
CA TRP A 282 6.46 -1.45 20.47
C TRP A 282 5.87 -2.61 21.25
N LYS A 283 5.03 -2.33 22.24
CA LYS A 283 4.34 -3.33 23.05
C LYS A 283 2.83 -3.26 22.86
N ARG A 284 2.20 -4.42 22.66
CA ARG A 284 0.75 -4.54 22.61
C ARG A 284 0.13 -4.30 24.00
N CYS A 285 -0.88 -3.44 24.05
CA CYS A 285 -1.65 -3.11 25.26
C CYS A 285 -2.98 -3.88 25.32
#